data_AF-A0A9D6TN46-F1
#
_entry.id   AF-A0A9D6TN46-F1
#
_cell.length_a   1.000
_cell.length_b   1.000
_cell.length_c   1.000
_cell.angle_alpha   90.00
_cell.angle_beta   90.00
_cell.angle_gamma   90.00
#
_symmetry.space_group_name_H-M   'P 1'
#
loop_
_entity.id
_entity.type
_entity.pdbx_description
1 polymer ?
#
loop_
_entity_poly.entity_id
_entity_poly.type
_entity_poly.pdbx_seq_one_letter_code
_entity_poly.pdbx_strand_id
1 'polypeptide(L)'
;MNPSPENHDKLERLIHQTLRELPSRRAPRSLESRVLAELERRAALPWWRKSFAHWPVAARVAFVILGAGVAKILLFAAVSVQAGFDPAVLTTAFARQFAWMETGLNLARSLGDFAGIVLGSIPSLWLYGGLAFVGAMYAALFGLGAAAYRTLYVNR
;
A
#
# COMPACT_ATOMS: atom_id res chain seq x y z
N MET A 1 24.34 -30.90 19.75
CA MET A 1 25.48 -29.99 19.44
C MET A 1 24.97 -28.96 18.45
N ASN A 2 24.81 -27.72 18.89
CA ASN A 2 24.40 -26.60 18.03
C ASN A 2 25.68 -26.02 17.39
N PRO A 3 25.80 -25.87 16.06
CA PRO A 3 27.02 -25.37 15.45
C PRO A 3 27.25 -23.91 15.86
N SER A 4 28.46 -23.61 16.35
CA SER A 4 28.86 -22.25 16.73
C SER A 4 28.74 -21.28 15.55
N PRO A 5 28.35 -20.01 15.78
CA PRO A 5 28.09 -19.02 14.71
C PRO A 5 29.27 -18.79 13.77
N GLU A 6 30.51 -18.94 14.25
CA GLU A 6 31.72 -18.83 13.43
C GLU A 6 31.79 -19.88 12.30
N ASN A 7 31.20 -21.06 12.51
CA ASN A 7 31.14 -22.11 11.50
C ASN A 7 30.09 -21.80 10.42
N HIS A 8 29.01 -21.09 10.77
CA HIS A 8 28.00 -20.64 9.81
C HIS A 8 28.59 -19.62 8.82
N ASP A 9 29.33 -18.63 9.33
CA ASP A 9 29.93 -17.59 8.49
C ASP A 9 31.01 -18.14 7.55
N LYS A 10 31.83 -19.09 8.03
CA LYS A 10 32.84 -19.78 7.18
C LYS A 10 32.16 -20.62 6.09
N LEU A 11 31.09 -21.32 6.43
CA LEU A 11 30.32 -22.11 5.48
C LEU A 11 29.66 -21.21 4.42
N GLU A 12 29.06 -20.09 4.83
CA GLU A 12 28.47 -19.11 3.92
C GLU A 12 29.50 -18.57 2.94
N ARG A 13 30.70 -18.19 3.40
CA ARG A 13 31.78 -17.70 2.53
C ARG A 13 32.23 -18.75 1.51
N LEU A 14 32.40 -20.00 1.94
CA LEU A 14 32.81 -21.09 1.06
C LEU A 14 31.75 -21.40 -0.01
N ILE A 15 30.47 -21.41 0.38
CA ILE A 15 29.35 -21.56 -0.55
C ILE A 15 29.31 -20.38 -1.53
N HIS A 16 29.45 -19.16 -1.03
CA HIS A 16 29.40 -17.97 -1.89
C HIS A 16 30.54 -17.95 -2.90
N GLN A 17 31.74 -18.34 -2.49
CA GLN A 17 32.90 -18.44 -3.37
C GLN A 17 32.71 -19.53 -4.44
N THR A 18 32.36 -20.75 -4.03
CA THR A 18 32.15 -21.87 -4.98
C THR A 18 31.03 -21.61 -5.97
N LEU A 19 29.94 -20.96 -5.55
CA LEU A 19 28.85 -20.58 -6.45
C LEU A 19 29.28 -19.51 -7.47
N ARG A 20 30.21 -18.64 -7.10
CA ARG A 20 30.72 -17.56 -7.97
C ARG A 20 31.76 -18.05 -8.97
N GLU A 21 32.45 -19.13 -8.65
CA GLU A 21 33.38 -19.84 -9.53
C GLU A 21 32.66 -20.67 -10.61
N LEU A 22 31.35 -20.89 -10.49
CA LEU A 22 30.58 -21.60 -11.51
C LEU A 22 30.52 -20.77 -12.82
N PRO A 23 30.72 -21.42 -13.99
CA PRO A 23 30.67 -20.73 -15.28
C PRO A 23 29.28 -20.15 -15.52
N SER A 24 29.22 -18.95 -16.11
CA SER A 24 27.97 -18.29 -16.44
C SER A 24 27.16 -19.13 -17.43
N ARG A 25 26.15 -19.84 -16.93
CA ARG A 25 25.29 -20.68 -17.76
C ARG A 25 24.25 -19.81 -18.46
N ARG A 26 24.11 -19.99 -19.77
CA ARG A 26 23.09 -19.26 -20.55
C ARG A 26 21.70 -19.63 -20.01
N ALA A 27 20.92 -18.63 -19.64
CA ALA A 27 19.56 -18.83 -19.16
C ALA A 27 18.70 -19.51 -20.24
N PRO A 28 17.83 -20.47 -19.88
CA PRO A 28 16.87 -21.04 -20.81
C PRO A 28 16.00 -19.95 -21.43
N ARG A 29 15.72 -20.04 -22.73
CA ARG A 29 14.89 -19.03 -23.44
C ARG A 29 13.48 -18.87 -22.87
N SER A 30 12.97 -19.88 -22.17
CA SER A 30 11.65 -19.85 -21.49
C SER A 30 11.68 -19.27 -20.08
N LEU A 31 12.85 -18.92 -19.54
CA LEU A 31 12.97 -18.46 -18.17
C LEU A 31 12.28 -17.09 -18.00
N GLU A 32 12.48 -16.20 -18.95
CA GLU A 32 11.85 -14.87 -18.96
C GLU A 32 10.32 -14.98 -18.95
N SER A 33 9.74 -15.75 -19.88
CA SER A 33 8.28 -15.92 -19.96
C SER A 33 7.70 -16.56 -18.69
N ARG A 34 8.42 -17.50 -18.08
CA ARG A 34 8.00 -18.14 -16.82
C ARG A 34 8.04 -17.20 -15.63
N VAL A 35 9.06 -16.34 -15.55
CA VAL A 35 9.20 -15.34 -14.48
C VAL A 35 8.10 -14.29 -14.61
N LEU A 36 7.85 -13.79 -15.82
CA LEU A 36 6.78 -12.81 -16.07
C LEU A 36 5.41 -13.39 -15.74
N ALA A 37 5.12 -14.63 -16.17
CA ALA A 37 3.85 -15.29 -15.86
C ALA A 37 3.65 -15.49 -14.34
N GLU A 38 4.69 -15.83 -13.60
CA GLU A 38 4.60 -15.99 -12.14
C GLU A 38 4.48 -14.64 -11.42
N LEU A 39 5.10 -13.58 -11.94
CA LEU A 39 4.92 -12.21 -11.44
C LEU A 39 3.48 -11.73 -11.65
N GLU A 40 2.91 -11.93 -12.84
CA GLU A 40 1.50 -11.63 -13.11
C GLU A 40 0.56 -12.42 -12.21
N ARG A 41 0.83 -13.72 -12.02
CA ARG A 41 0.06 -14.56 -11.09
C ARG A 41 0.10 -14.03 -9.66
N ARG A 42 1.26 -13.57 -9.19
CA ARG A 42 1.42 -12.96 -7.85
C ARG A 42 0.76 -11.58 -7.78
N ALA A 43 0.82 -10.80 -8.86
CA ALA A 43 0.14 -9.51 -8.95
C ALA A 43 -1.38 -9.66 -8.97
N ALA A 44 -1.91 -10.73 -9.57
CA ALA A 44 -3.33 -11.08 -9.60
C ALA A 44 -3.85 -11.64 -8.27
N LEU A 45 -3.00 -11.85 -7.26
CA LEU A 45 -3.45 -12.31 -5.96
C LEU A 45 -4.43 -11.30 -5.34
N PRO A 46 -5.52 -11.78 -4.70
CA PRO A 46 -6.42 -10.93 -3.96
C PRO A 46 -5.69 -10.20 -2.84
N TRP A 47 -6.15 -8.99 -2.51
CA TRP A 47 -5.51 -8.12 -1.53
C TRP A 47 -5.34 -8.77 -0.14
N TRP A 48 -6.26 -9.65 0.27
CA TRP A 48 -6.21 -10.35 1.56
C TRP A 48 -5.07 -11.39 1.66
N ARG A 49 -4.53 -11.86 0.52
CA ARG A 49 -3.35 -12.74 0.48
C ARG A 49 -2.04 -11.97 0.33
N LYS A 50 -2.09 -10.66 0.12
CA LYS A 50 -0.92 -9.79 0.03
C LYS A 50 -0.56 -9.23 1.41
N SER A 51 0.67 -8.73 1.53
CA SER A 51 1.14 -8.03 2.72
C SER A 51 0.20 -6.87 3.08
N PHE A 52 0.10 -6.56 4.39
CA PHE A 52 -0.76 -5.52 4.95
C PHE A 52 -0.66 -4.16 4.20
N ALA A 53 0.52 -3.84 3.67
CA ALA A 53 0.77 -2.63 2.88
C ALA A 53 0.05 -2.58 1.51
N HIS A 54 -0.57 -3.67 1.06
CA HIS A 54 -1.35 -3.73 -0.19
C HIS A 54 -2.87 -3.81 0.04
N TRP A 55 -3.32 -3.83 1.30
CA TRP A 55 -4.74 -3.92 1.61
C TRP A 55 -5.45 -2.61 1.24
N PRO A 56 -6.74 -2.64 0.88
CA PRO A 56 -7.51 -1.41 0.74
C PRO A 56 -7.53 -0.65 2.07
N VAL A 57 -7.50 0.69 2.01
CA VAL A 57 -7.40 1.56 3.19
C VAL A 57 -8.46 1.22 4.24
N ALA A 58 -9.69 0.95 3.79
CA ALA A 58 -10.79 0.53 4.66
C ALA A 58 -10.47 -0.74 5.47
N ALA A 59 -9.89 -1.77 4.86
CA ALA A 59 -9.53 -3.01 5.55
C ALA A 59 -8.37 -2.81 6.53
N ARG A 60 -7.39 -1.95 6.21
CA ARG A 60 -6.31 -1.59 7.15
C ARG A 60 -6.86 -0.86 8.37
N VAL A 61 -7.72 0.13 8.14
CA VAL A 61 -8.36 0.90 9.21
C VAL A 61 -9.21 -0.02 10.08
N ALA A 62 -10.02 -0.90 9.49
CA ALA A 62 -10.84 -1.86 10.23
C ALA A 62 -9.98 -2.79 11.08
N PHE A 63 -8.88 -3.33 10.55
CA PHE A 63 -7.96 -4.20 11.29
C PHE A 63 -7.32 -3.47 12.49
N VAL A 64 -6.87 -2.23 12.30
CA VAL A 64 -6.27 -1.42 13.38
C VAL A 64 -7.30 -1.10 14.45
N ILE A 65 -8.51 -0.71 14.07
CA ILE A 65 -9.61 -0.44 15.02
C ILE A 65 -9.94 -1.70 15.82
N LEU A 66 -10.05 -2.83 15.15
CA LEU A 66 -10.41 -4.10 15.80
C LEU A 66 -9.29 -4.58 16.73
N GLY A 67 -8.03 -4.48 16.30
CA GLY A 67 -6.86 -4.77 17.14
C GLY A 67 -6.75 -3.85 18.36
N ALA A 68 -6.93 -2.55 18.18
CA ALA A 68 -6.93 -1.58 19.28
C ALA A 68 -8.09 -1.83 20.25
N GLY A 69 -9.27 -2.20 19.73
CA GLY A 69 -10.43 -2.60 20.53
C GLY A 69 -10.14 -3.82 21.40
N VAL A 70 -9.58 -4.88 20.81
CA VAL A 70 -9.20 -6.11 21.55
C VAL A 70 -8.13 -5.81 22.61
N ALA A 71 -7.10 -5.03 22.27
CA ALA A 71 -6.06 -4.63 23.21
C ALA A 71 -6.65 -3.85 24.40
N LYS A 72 -7.57 -2.91 24.12
CA LYS A 72 -8.27 -2.15 25.17
C LYS A 72 -9.11 -3.06 26.06
N ILE A 73 -9.85 -4.01 25.49
CA ILE A 73 -10.65 -4.98 26.26
C ILE A 73 -9.74 -5.82 27.17
N LEU A 74 -8.61 -6.31 26.65
CA LEU A 74 -7.65 -7.08 27.44
C LEU A 74 -7.06 -6.27 28.59
N LEU A 75 -6.65 -5.01 28.34
CA LEU A 75 -6.15 -4.12 29.37
C LEU A 75 -7.22 -3.83 30.42
N PHE A 76 -8.46 -3.57 30.00
CA PHE A 76 -9.58 -3.34 30.92
C PHE A 76 -9.88 -4.58 31.77
N ALA A 77 -9.90 -5.77 31.16
CA ALA A 77 -10.09 -7.02 31.88
C ALA A 77 -8.97 -7.26 32.91
N ALA A 78 -7.71 -7.02 32.53
CA ALA A 78 -6.57 -7.15 33.43
C ALA A 78 -6.66 -6.19 34.64
N VAL A 79 -7.07 -4.94 34.43
CA VAL A 79 -7.28 -3.96 35.51
C VAL A 79 -8.48 -4.35 36.38
N SER A 80 -9.58 -4.81 35.77
CA SER A 80 -10.80 -5.19 36.48
C SER A 80 -10.60 -6.40 37.39
N VAL A 81 -9.74 -7.35 37.00
CA VAL A 81 -9.35 -8.49 37.84
C VAL A 81 -8.59 -8.03 39.09
N GLN A 82 -7.80 -6.95 39.00
CA GLN A 82 -7.01 -6.42 40.12
C GLN A 82 -7.81 -5.45 41.02
N ALA A 83 -8.69 -4.64 40.44
CA ALA A 83 -9.41 -3.56 41.13
C ALA A 83 -10.82 -3.93 41.59
N GLY A 84 -11.35 -5.09 41.17
CA GLY A 84 -12.75 -5.47 41.32
C GLY A 84 -13.58 -5.03 40.11
N PHE A 85 -14.45 -5.92 39.65
CA PHE A 85 -15.27 -5.69 38.46
C PHE A 85 -16.50 -4.84 38.80
N ASP A 86 -16.52 -3.59 38.32
CA ASP A 86 -17.71 -2.73 38.39
C ASP A 86 -18.38 -2.61 37.01
N PRO A 87 -19.58 -3.19 36.80
CA PRO A 87 -20.28 -3.13 35.53
C PRO A 87 -20.74 -1.71 35.14
N ALA A 88 -20.84 -0.77 36.08
CA ALA A 88 -21.22 0.62 35.78
C ALA A 88 -20.10 1.41 35.07
N VAL A 89 -18.84 1.04 35.32
CA VAL A 89 -17.68 1.64 34.65
C VAL A 89 -17.58 1.18 33.19
N LEU A 90 -18.01 -0.05 32.90
CA LEU A 90 -18.08 -0.61 31.55
C LEU A 90 -19.04 0.18 30.67
N THR A 91 -20.28 0.39 31.12
CA THR A 91 -21.30 1.08 30.32
C THR A 91 -20.93 2.54 30.04
N THR A 92 -20.37 3.24 31.03
CA THR A 92 -19.96 4.65 30.90
C THR A 92 -18.71 4.84 30.03
N ALA A 93 -17.71 3.97 30.14
CA ALA A 93 -16.50 4.04 29.33
C ALA A 93 -16.76 3.72 27.84
N PHE A 94 -17.70 2.82 27.55
CA PHE A 94 -18.11 2.53 26.17
C PHE A 94 -19.00 3.63 25.59
N ALA A 95 -19.93 4.21 26.37
CA ALA A 95 -20.80 5.29 25.91
C ALA A 95 -20.03 6.53 25.43
N ARG A 96 -19.01 6.97 26.18
CA ARG A 96 -18.18 8.12 25.82
C ARG A 96 -17.34 7.90 24.57
N GLN A 97 -16.97 6.65 24.29
CA GLN A 97 -16.13 6.27 23.15
C GLN A 97 -16.92 5.98 21.87
N PHE A 98 -18.24 5.86 21.92
CA PHE A 98 -19.07 5.76 20.72
C PHE A 98 -19.50 7.13 20.18
N ALA A 99 -19.61 8.16 21.03
CA ALA A 99 -20.03 9.51 20.63
C ALA A 99 -19.09 10.18 19.58
N TRP A 100 -17.77 10.03 19.72
CA TRP A 100 -16.82 10.53 18.72
C TRP A 100 -16.82 9.71 17.42
N MET A 101 -17.29 8.46 17.47
CA MET A 101 -17.21 7.50 16.37
C MET A 101 -18.39 7.69 15.44
N GLU A 102 -19.57 8.02 15.97
CA GLU A 102 -20.70 8.54 15.19
C GLU A 102 -20.33 9.84 14.48
N THR A 103 -19.64 10.75 15.17
CA THR A 103 -19.18 12.02 14.58
C THR A 103 -18.18 11.76 13.44
N GLY A 104 -17.22 10.86 13.65
CA GLY A 104 -16.24 10.47 12.63
C GLY A 104 -16.84 9.72 11.45
N LEU A 105 -17.78 8.81 11.68
CA LEU A 105 -18.50 8.10 10.61
C LEU A 105 -19.40 9.04 9.80
N ASN A 106 -20.04 10.01 10.44
CA ASN A 106 -20.86 11.02 9.75
C ASN A 106 -19.99 11.95 8.91
N LEU A 107 -18.81 12.34 9.41
CA LEU A 107 -17.80 13.06 8.62
C LEU A 107 -17.34 12.25 7.40
N ALA A 108 -17.02 10.97 7.57
CA ALA A 108 -16.60 10.10 6.47
C ALA A 108 -17.71 9.90 5.42
N ARG A 109 -18.97 9.74 5.85
CA ARG A 109 -20.12 9.68 4.93
C ARG A 109 -20.33 11.00 4.20
N SER A 110 -20.26 12.13 4.91
CA SER A 110 -20.43 13.45 4.29
C SER A 110 -19.33 13.78 3.27
N LEU A 111 -18.08 13.35 3.50
CA LEU A 111 -16.99 13.44 2.53
C LEU A 111 -17.23 12.54 1.31
N GLY A 112 -17.76 11.33 1.51
CA GLY A 112 -18.14 10.42 0.43
C GLY A 112 -19.28 10.95 -0.42
N ASP A 113 -20.32 11.49 0.21
CA ASP A 113 -21.48 12.07 -0.47
C ASP A 113 -21.11 13.36 -1.22
N PHE A 114 -20.25 14.21 -0.62
CA PHE A 114 -19.71 15.39 -1.28
C PHE A 114 -18.84 15.01 -2.49
N ALA A 115 -17.98 14.01 -2.37
CA ALA A 115 -17.19 13.50 -3.49
C ALA A 115 -18.09 12.94 -4.61
N GLY A 116 -19.18 12.25 -4.25
CA GLY A 116 -20.18 11.75 -5.20
C GLY A 116 -20.94 12.86 -5.93
N ILE A 117 -21.34 13.92 -5.21
CA ILE A 117 -22.02 15.09 -5.78
C ILE A 117 -21.09 15.90 -6.69
N VAL A 118 -19.82 16.07 -6.30
CA VAL A 118 -18.81 16.77 -7.10
C VAL A 118 -18.45 15.97 -8.35
N LEU A 119 -18.26 14.66 -8.24
CA LEU A 119 -18.01 13.79 -9.39
C LEU A 119 -19.23 13.65 -10.32
N GLY A 120 -20.44 13.70 -9.78
CA GLY A 120 -21.69 13.66 -10.54
C GLY A 120 -22.10 14.99 -11.19
N SER A 121 -21.68 16.13 -10.61
CA SER A 121 -22.01 17.47 -11.14
C SER A 121 -21.03 17.99 -12.19
N ILE A 122 -19.91 17.31 -12.45
CA ILE A 122 -18.97 17.72 -13.50
C ILE A 122 -19.43 17.10 -14.82
N PRO A 123 -19.92 17.89 -15.80
CA PRO A 123 -20.32 17.36 -17.10
C PRO A 123 -19.10 16.69 -17.75
N SER A 124 -19.26 15.47 -18.27
CA SER A 124 -18.18 14.70 -18.89
C SER A 124 -17.43 15.48 -19.99
N LEU A 125 -18.08 16.46 -20.62
CA LEU A 125 -17.50 17.40 -21.58
C LEU A 125 -16.32 18.23 -21.00
N TRP A 126 -16.40 18.64 -19.73
CA TRP A 126 -15.33 19.39 -19.06
C TRP A 126 -14.15 18.50 -18.66
N LEU A 127 -14.40 17.23 -18.34
CA LEU A 127 -13.34 16.26 -18.10
C LEU A 127 -12.55 15.98 -19.39
N TYR A 128 -13.25 15.77 -20.51
CA TYR A 128 -12.59 15.60 -21.81
C TYR A 128 -11.92 16.90 -22.27
N GLY A 129 -12.53 18.06 -22.05
CA GLY A 129 -11.95 19.36 -22.37
C GLY A 129 -10.69 19.68 -21.58
N GLY A 130 -10.69 19.43 -20.26
CA GLY A 130 -9.52 19.61 -19.41
C GLY A 130 -8.39 18.65 -19.78
N LEU A 131 -8.71 17.38 -20.02
CA LEU A 131 -7.72 16.39 -20.45
C LEU A 131 -7.12 16.74 -21.82
N ALA A 132 -7.95 17.18 -22.77
CA ALA A 132 -7.50 17.63 -24.08
C ALA A 132 -6.62 18.89 -23.99
N PHE A 133 -6.97 19.84 -23.11
CA PHE A 133 -6.19 21.05 -22.89
C PHE A 133 -4.81 20.75 -22.29
N VAL A 134 -4.75 19.90 -21.26
CA VAL A 134 -3.49 19.45 -20.66
C VAL A 134 -2.64 18.67 -21.66
N GLY A 135 -3.25 17.78 -22.44
CA GLY A 135 -2.58 17.05 -23.52
C GLY A 135 -2.00 17.98 -24.59
N ALA A 136 -2.77 18.98 -25.02
CA ALA A 136 -2.32 19.99 -25.98
C ALA A 136 -1.17 20.84 -25.43
N MET A 137 -1.24 21.26 -24.17
CA MET A 137 -0.19 22.04 -23.52
C MET A 137 1.11 21.22 -23.38
N TYR A 138 1.00 19.95 -23.01
CA TYR A 138 2.15 19.04 -22.93
C TYR A 138 2.77 18.81 -24.32
N ALA A 139 1.95 18.58 -25.35
CA ALA A 139 2.42 18.43 -26.72
C ALA A 139 3.09 19.71 -27.25
N ALA A 140 2.57 20.89 -26.90
CA ALA A 140 3.17 22.17 -27.25
C ALA A 140 4.54 22.35 -26.59
N LEU A 141 4.68 22.06 -25.29
CA LEU A 141 5.96 22.08 -24.58
C LEU A 141 6.97 21.11 -25.20
N PHE A 142 6.52 19.90 -25.54
CA PHE A 142 7.38 18.89 -26.15
C PHE A 142 7.80 19.26 -27.58
N GLY A 143 6.87 19.81 -28.36
CA GLY A 143 7.14 20.32 -29.71
C GLY A 143 8.07 21.53 -29.70
N LEU A 144 7.90 22.44 -28.74
CA LEU A 144 8.77 23.60 -28.57
C LEU A 144 10.18 23.17 -28.14
N GLY A 145 10.29 22.19 -27.25
CA GLY A 145 11.57 21.59 -26.86
C GLY A 145 12.27 20.89 -28.02
N ALA A 146 11.53 20.13 -28.83
CA ALA A 146 12.06 19.47 -30.02
C ALA A 146 12.52 20.47 -31.10
N ALA A 147 11.77 21.56 -31.29
CA ALA A 147 12.13 22.63 -32.20
C ALA A 147 13.38 23.38 -31.73
N ALA A 148 13.45 23.74 -30.45
CA ALA A 148 14.60 24.41 -29.84
C ALA A 148 15.87 23.53 -29.92
N TYR A 149 15.75 22.23 -29.63
CA TYR A 149 16.84 21.27 -29.77
C TYR A 149 17.33 21.19 -31.22
N ARG A 150 16.42 21.09 -32.20
CA ARG A 150 16.78 21.06 -33.62
C ARG A 150 17.52 22.33 -34.04
N THR A 151 17.05 23.51 -33.64
CA THR A 151 17.68 24.78 -34.03
C THR A 151 19.07 24.98 -33.41
N LEU A 152 19.31 24.47 -32.19
CA LEU A 152 20.57 24.68 -31.48
C LEU A 152 21.62 23.59 -31.76
N TYR A 153 21.21 22.34 -32.00
CA TYR A 153 22.12 21.20 -32.15
C TYR A 153 22.26 20.67 -33.57
N VAL A 154 21.32 20.92 -34.49
CA VAL A 154 21.39 20.41 -35.88
C VAL A 154 21.96 21.47 -36.84
N ASN A 155 21.90 22.75 -36.47
CA ASN A 155 22.46 23.86 -37.27
C ASN A 155 23.82 24.36 -36.76
N ARG A 156 24.52 23.58 -35.93
CA ARG A 156 25.94 23.76 -35.57
C ARG A 156 26.72 22.54 -36.01
#